data_AF-A0A8D2GZG2-F1
#
_entry.id   AF-A0A8D2GZG2-F1
#
_cell.length_a   1.000
_cell.length_b   1.000
_cell.length_c   1.000
_cell.angle_alpha   90.00
_cell.angle_beta   90.00
_cell.angle_gamma   90.00
#
_symmetry.space_group_name_H-M   'P 1'
#
loop_
_entity.id
_entity.type
_entity.pdbx_description
1 polymer ?
#
loop_
_entity_poly.entity_id
_entity_poly.type
_entity_poly.pdbx_seq_one_letter_code
_entity_poly.pdbx_strand_id
1 'polypeptide(L)'
;VAAMQMDPELAKHLFFEGATVVILNMPKGTEFGIDYNSWEVGPKFRGVKMIPPGIHFLHYSSVDKANPREVGPRMGFFLSLQQRGLTVLRWNAIREEVDLSPAPEAEVEAMRANLQELDQFLGPYPYATLKKWISLTNFVSEATMEKLQPESRQICAFSDVLPVLSMKHTKDRVGQNLPLCGTECKSYQEGLARLPEMKPRAGTEIRFSELPTQMFPAGATPAEITRHSMDLSYALETVLNKQFPSSPQDVLGELQFAFVCFLLGNVYEAFEHWKRLLNLLCRSEAAMVKHHTLYINLISILYHQLGEIPADFFVDIVSQDNFLTSTLQVFFSSACSIAVDATLRKKAEKFQAHLTKKFRWDFASEPEDCAPVVVELPEGIETG
;
A
#
# COMPACT_ATOMS: atom_id res chain seq x y z
N VAL A 1 10.48 -12.28 21.78
CA VAL A 1 11.46 -12.35 20.67
C VAL A 1 12.82 -12.02 21.25
N ALA A 2 13.78 -12.94 21.17
CA ALA A 2 15.13 -12.69 21.68
C ALA A 2 15.72 -11.50 20.92
N ALA A 3 15.96 -10.39 21.62
CA ALA A 3 16.75 -9.30 21.08
C ALA A 3 18.09 -9.92 20.67
N MET A 4 18.39 -9.97 19.37
CA MET A 4 19.76 -10.21 18.93
C MET A 4 20.62 -9.22 19.73
N GLN A 5 21.50 -9.74 20.59
CA GLN A 5 22.46 -8.90 21.29
C GLN A 5 23.34 -8.28 20.23
N MET A 6 22.99 -7.05 19.84
CA MET A 6 23.81 -6.22 18.98
C MET A 6 25.13 -6.02 19.69
N ASP A 7 26.22 -6.15 18.94
CA ASP A 7 27.55 -5.90 19.45
C ASP A 7 27.61 -4.50 20.12
N PRO A 8 28.11 -4.37 21.36
CA PRO A 8 28.11 -3.11 22.08
C PRO A 8 28.89 -1.98 21.39
N GLU A 9 29.94 -2.29 20.63
CA GLU A 9 30.68 -1.27 19.87
C GLU A 9 29.88 -0.78 18.68
N LEU A 10 29.26 -1.71 17.95
CA LEU A 10 28.33 -1.38 16.88
C LEU A 10 27.15 -0.54 17.39
N ALA A 11 26.57 -0.89 18.54
CA ALA A 11 25.47 -0.13 19.14
C ALA A 11 25.87 1.32 19.46
N LYS A 12 27.07 1.53 20.02
CA LYS A 12 27.61 2.89 20.27
C LYS A 12 27.79 3.66 18.96
N HIS A 13 28.31 3.02 17.92
CA HIS A 13 28.48 3.66 16.63
C HIS A 13 27.12 4.06 16.02
N LEU A 14 26.16 3.14 15.99
CA LEU A 14 24.82 3.38 15.46
C LEU A 14 24.03 4.41 16.27
N PHE A 15 24.30 4.55 17.57
CA PHE A 15 23.69 5.58 18.40
C PHE A 15 24.02 7.00 17.89
N PHE A 16 25.26 7.21 17.46
CA PHE A 16 25.71 8.52 16.95
C PHE A 16 25.45 8.71 15.46
N GLU A 17 25.55 7.65 14.66
CA GLU A 17 25.39 7.73 13.21
C GLU A 17 23.93 7.62 12.75
N GLY A 18 23.12 6.84 13.47
CA GLY A 18 21.72 6.65 13.15
C GLY A 18 20.88 7.89 13.44
N ALA A 19 19.76 8.00 12.75
CA ALA A 19 18.74 8.97 13.08
C ALA A 19 18.02 8.58 14.39
N THR A 20 17.43 9.58 15.03
CA THR A 20 16.59 9.42 16.21
C THR A 20 15.27 10.13 16.00
N VAL A 21 14.17 9.46 16.30
CA VAL A 21 12.83 10.06 16.35
C VAL A 21 12.36 10.04 17.79
N VAL A 22 12.11 11.22 18.35
CA VAL A 22 11.53 11.42 19.67
C VAL A 22 10.06 11.75 19.51
N ILE A 23 9.18 11.08 20.27
CA ILE A 23 7.75 11.36 20.32
C ILE A 23 7.37 11.61 21.78
N LEU A 24 7.08 12.87 22.09
CA LEU A 24 6.72 13.29 23.44
C LEU A 24 5.25 13.02 23.74
N ASN A 25 4.97 12.67 25.00
CA ASN A 25 3.62 12.53 25.56
C ASN A 25 2.74 11.45 24.90
N MET A 26 3.33 10.48 24.20
CA MET A 26 2.59 9.33 23.68
C MET A 26 1.99 8.52 24.85
N PRO A 27 0.68 8.21 24.83
CA PRO A 27 0.04 7.48 25.92
C PRO A 27 0.63 6.08 26.13
N LYS A 28 0.78 5.68 27.39
CA LYS A 28 1.13 4.30 27.74
C LYS A 28 0.00 3.38 27.28
N GLY A 29 0.36 2.27 26.62
CA GLY A 29 -0.61 1.31 26.08
C GLY A 29 -0.88 1.49 24.59
N THR A 30 -0.53 2.65 24.00
CA THR A 30 -0.60 2.86 22.55
C THR A 30 0.24 1.80 21.84
N GLU A 31 -0.31 1.16 20.81
CA GLU A 31 0.52 0.37 19.91
C GLU A 31 1.34 1.34 19.05
N PHE A 32 2.66 1.22 19.07
CA PHE A 32 3.56 2.02 18.23
C PHE A 32 4.46 1.11 17.43
N GLY A 33 4.63 1.41 16.15
CA GLY A 33 5.53 0.69 15.27
C GLY A 33 6.35 1.58 14.36
N ILE A 34 7.50 1.03 13.97
CA ILE A 34 8.34 1.56 12.92
C ILE A 34 8.65 0.40 11.97
N ASP A 35 8.34 0.64 10.69
CA ASP A 35 8.40 -0.35 9.63
C ASP A 35 7.65 -1.63 10.07
N TYR A 36 8.35 -2.76 10.11
CA TYR A 36 7.77 -4.08 10.38
C TYR A 36 7.50 -4.43 11.85
N ASN A 37 7.93 -3.59 12.78
CA ASN A 37 7.89 -3.95 14.19
C ASN A 37 6.96 -3.00 14.91
N SER A 38 6.09 -3.56 15.75
CA SER A 38 5.27 -2.80 16.69
C SER A 38 5.44 -3.34 18.11
N TRP A 39 5.22 -2.45 19.07
CA TRP A 39 5.27 -2.72 20.50
C TRP A 39 4.19 -1.89 21.21
N GLU A 40 3.84 -2.32 22.41
CA GLU A 40 3.06 -1.50 23.33
C GLU A 40 3.96 -0.44 23.98
N VAL A 41 3.54 0.82 23.94
CA VAL A 41 4.25 1.95 24.53
C VAL A 41 4.27 1.82 26.06
N GLY A 42 5.48 1.68 26.61
CA GLY A 42 5.72 1.65 28.06
C GLY A 42 5.80 3.05 28.70
N PRO A 43 5.83 3.13 30.05
CA PRO A 43 5.79 4.40 30.78
C PRO A 43 7.01 5.32 30.56
N LYS A 44 8.11 4.75 30.07
CA LYS A 44 9.38 5.47 29.82
C LYS A 44 9.62 5.71 28.33
N PHE A 45 8.84 5.11 27.43
CA PHE A 45 9.12 5.19 26.00
C PHE A 45 8.92 6.62 25.50
N ARG A 46 9.91 7.12 24.76
CA ARG A 46 9.89 8.45 24.15
C ARG A 46 10.32 8.44 22.68
N GLY A 47 10.49 7.27 22.05
CA GLY A 47 10.87 7.19 20.64
C GLY A 47 11.90 6.11 20.33
N VAL A 48 12.48 6.21 19.14
CA VAL A 48 13.38 5.20 18.55
C VAL A 48 14.71 5.84 18.14
N LYS A 49 15.81 5.16 18.45
CA LYS A 49 17.19 5.55 18.13
C LYS A 49 17.82 4.54 17.16
N MET A 50 19.00 4.89 16.64
CA MET A 50 19.77 4.02 15.74
C MET A 50 19.02 3.71 14.44
N ILE A 51 18.19 4.63 13.96
CA ILE A 51 17.41 4.40 12.74
C ILE A 51 18.35 4.61 11.54
N PRO A 52 18.47 3.66 10.60
CA PRO A 52 19.29 3.88 9.42
C PRO A 52 18.74 5.04 8.57
N PRO A 53 19.59 5.73 7.78
CA PRO A 53 19.11 6.76 6.87
C PRO A 53 18.19 6.17 5.79
N GLY A 54 17.16 6.91 5.39
CA GLY A 54 16.21 6.52 4.36
C GLY A 54 14.76 6.76 4.78
N ILE A 55 13.85 6.14 4.04
CA ILE A 55 12.42 6.25 4.27
C ILE A 55 11.99 5.22 5.31
N HIS A 56 11.20 5.67 6.28
CA HIS A 56 10.62 4.84 7.32
C HIS A 56 9.13 5.12 7.45
N PHE A 57 8.35 4.09 7.74
CA PHE A 57 6.92 4.21 8.01
C PHE A 57 6.67 4.04 9.50
N LEU A 58 6.25 5.11 10.17
CA LEU A 58 5.86 5.06 11.57
C LEU A 58 4.34 4.90 11.63
N HIS A 59 3.88 3.98 12.47
CA HIS A 59 2.45 3.72 12.64
C HIS A 59 2.10 3.55 14.11
N TYR A 60 0.86 3.84 14.46
CA TYR A 60 0.37 3.73 15.82
C TYR A 60 -1.14 3.49 15.85
N SER A 61 -1.59 2.87 16.94
CA SER A 61 -3.02 2.67 17.24
C SER A 61 -3.24 3.19 18.66
N SER A 62 -4.00 4.30 18.79
CA SER A 62 -4.27 4.95 20.09
C SER A 62 -4.95 3.97 21.05
N VAL A 63 -4.54 3.93 22.31
CA VAL A 63 -5.18 3.06 23.31
C VAL A 63 -6.45 3.69 23.86
N ASP A 64 -7.50 2.88 24.05
CA ASP A 64 -8.71 3.33 24.73
C ASP A 64 -8.44 3.53 26.25
N LYS A 65 -8.86 4.68 26.78
CA LYS A 65 -8.64 5.05 28.20
C LYS A 65 -9.47 4.20 29.17
N ALA A 66 -10.63 3.71 28.74
CA ALA A 66 -11.54 2.88 29.51
C ALA A 66 -11.24 1.38 29.35
N ASN A 67 -10.85 0.93 28.16
CA ASN A 67 -10.48 -0.46 27.90
C ASN A 67 -9.08 -0.58 27.26
N PRO A 68 -8.02 -0.80 28.06
CA PRO A 68 -6.65 -0.90 27.55
C PRO A 68 -6.37 -2.06 26.57
N ARG A 69 -7.35 -2.95 26.34
CA ARG A 69 -7.25 -4.02 25.33
C ARG A 69 -7.76 -3.59 23.96
N GLU A 70 -8.46 -2.47 23.88
CA GLU A 70 -8.99 -1.91 22.64
C GLU A 70 -8.08 -0.79 22.16
N VAL A 71 -7.81 -0.81 20.85
CA VAL A 71 -7.02 0.21 20.17
C VAL A 71 -7.87 0.86 19.09
N GLY A 72 -7.64 2.14 18.89
CA GLY A 72 -8.24 2.92 17.82
C GLY A 72 -7.75 2.48 16.44
N PRO A 73 -8.27 3.14 15.39
CA PRO A 73 -7.82 2.90 14.02
C PRO A 73 -6.31 3.10 13.91
N ARG A 74 -5.69 2.31 13.03
CA ARG A 74 -4.27 2.48 12.74
C ARG A 74 -4.06 3.80 12.00
N MET A 75 -3.15 4.59 12.53
CA MET A 75 -2.61 5.80 11.94
C MET A 75 -1.16 5.56 11.55
N GLY A 76 -0.66 6.32 10.59
CA GLY A 76 0.76 6.28 10.24
C GLY A 76 1.19 7.45 9.39
N PHE A 77 2.49 7.59 9.20
CA PHE A 77 3.10 8.63 8.40
C PHE A 77 4.49 8.17 7.97
N PHE A 78 4.96 8.68 6.84
CA PHE A 78 6.32 8.43 6.38
C PHE A 78 7.26 9.55 6.82
N LEU A 79 8.52 9.20 7.08
CA LEU A 79 9.60 10.15 7.27
C LEU A 79 10.78 9.77 6.37
N SER A 80 11.42 10.77 5.75
CA SER A 80 12.77 10.65 5.20
C SER A 80 13.77 11.07 6.27
N LEU A 81 14.54 10.11 6.78
CA LEU A 81 15.49 10.33 7.87
C LEU A 81 16.92 10.39 7.33
N GLN A 82 17.64 11.43 7.74
CA GLN A 82 19.04 11.62 7.37
C GLN A 82 19.98 11.05 8.43
N GLN A 83 21.22 10.76 8.05
CA GLN A 83 22.26 10.34 8.99
C GLN A 83 22.41 11.37 10.12
N ARG A 84 22.45 10.91 11.37
CA ARG A 84 22.47 11.75 12.59
C ARG A 84 21.29 12.73 12.73
N GLY A 85 20.21 12.51 11.97
CA GLY A 85 18.99 13.30 12.04
C GLY A 85 18.30 13.14 13.40
N LEU A 86 17.71 14.23 13.91
CA LEU A 86 16.88 14.21 15.11
C LEU A 86 15.53 14.83 14.75
N THR A 87 14.47 14.02 14.85
CA THR A 87 13.09 14.48 14.65
C THR A 87 12.38 14.46 15.99
N VAL A 88 11.81 15.59 16.40
CA VAL A 88 11.05 15.71 17.65
C VAL A 88 9.59 15.95 17.29
N LEU A 89 8.73 15.02 17.72
CA LEU A 89 7.29 15.02 17.52
C LEU A 89 6.57 15.02 18.87
N ARG A 90 5.27 15.31 18.86
CA ARG A 90 4.47 15.37 20.08
C ARG A 90 3.11 14.73 19.87
N TRP A 91 2.63 14.00 20.87
CA TRP A 91 1.25 13.54 20.90
C TRP A 91 0.28 14.69 21.19
N ASN A 92 -0.73 14.82 20.35
CA ASN A 92 -1.86 15.71 20.57
C ASN A 92 -3.00 14.94 21.25
N ALA A 93 -3.19 15.16 22.55
CA ALA A 93 -4.21 14.44 23.32
C ALA A 93 -5.67 14.80 22.96
N ILE A 94 -5.90 15.88 22.23
CA ILE A 94 -7.25 16.29 21.78
C ILE A 94 -7.62 15.57 20.49
N ARG A 95 -6.67 15.48 19.55
CA ARG A 95 -6.86 14.79 18.27
C ARG A 95 -6.58 13.30 18.35
N GLU A 96 -5.89 12.86 19.39
CA GLU A 96 -5.38 11.49 19.54
C GLU A 96 -4.48 11.08 18.35
N GLU A 97 -3.62 12.02 17.95
CA GLU A 97 -2.72 11.90 16.81
C GLU A 97 -1.32 12.43 17.17
N VAL A 98 -0.30 11.94 16.46
CA VAL A 98 1.04 12.53 16.51
C VAL A 98 1.03 13.82 15.69
N ASP A 99 1.39 14.95 16.31
CA ASP A 99 1.58 16.23 15.65
C ASP A 99 2.86 16.19 14.80
N LEU A 100 2.70 16.36 13.49
CA LEU A 100 3.77 16.33 12.49
C LEU A 100 4.31 17.73 12.17
N SER A 101 3.84 18.76 12.87
CA SER A 101 4.44 20.10 12.75
C SER A 101 5.90 20.08 13.23
N PRO A 102 6.81 20.80 12.55
CA PRO A 102 8.19 20.88 12.99
C PRO A 102 8.30 21.46 14.40
N ALA A 103 9.04 20.78 15.28
CA ALA A 103 9.37 21.32 16.59
C ALA A 103 10.27 22.57 16.46
N PRO A 104 10.20 23.51 17.41
CA PRO A 104 11.09 24.67 17.44
C PRO A 104 12.56 24.24 17.42
N GLU A 105 13.39 24.90 16.60
CA GLU A 105 14.80 24.54 16.42
C GLU A 105 15.57 24.53 17.76
N ALA A 106 15.26 25.47 18.66
CA ALA A 106 15.82 25.50 20.01
C ALA A 106 15.48 24.26 20.86
N GLU A 107 14.28 23.68 20.70
CA GLU A 107 13.89 22.44 21.39
C GLU A 107 14.66 21.25 20.81
N VAL A 108 14.80 21.19 19.48
CA VAL A 108 15.56 20.15 18.79
C VAL A 108 17.04 20.18 19.22
N GLU A 109 17.66 21.36 19.24
CA GLU A 109 19.07 21.49 19.64
C GLU A 109 19.29 21.22 21.13
N ALA A 110 18.36 21.61 22.00
CA ALA A 110 18.42 21.24 23.42
C ALA A 110 18.33 19.72 23.62
N MET A 111 17.44 19.03 22.88
CA MET A 111 17.37 17.56 22.93
C MET A 111 18.58 16.88 22.31
N ARG A 112 19.14 17.45 21.24
CA ARG A 112 20.38 16.96 20.61
C ARG A 112 21.54 17.01 21.59
N ALA A 113 21.69 18.13 22.31
CA ALA A 113 22.69 18.28 23.36
C ALA A 113 22.50 17.25 24.50
N ASN A 114 21.24 16.89 24.80
CA ASN A 114 20.90 15.94 25.86
C ASN A 114 20.63 14.50 25.38
N LEU A 115 21.04 14.13 24.17
CA LEU A 115 20.66 12.84 23.57
C LEU A 115 21.14 11.63 24.38
N GLN A 116 22.30 11.76 25.05
CA GLN A 116 22.85 10.69 25.89
C GLN A 116 21.98 10.40 27.12
N GLU A 117 21.42 11.42 27.78
CA GLU A 117 20.48 11.20 28.90
C GLU A 117 19.13 10.64 28.41
N LEU A 118 18.76 10.99 27.18
CA LEU A 118 17.55 10.48 26.53
C LEU A 118 17.65 8.99 26.15
N ASP A 119 18.86 8.44 26.04
CA ASP A 119 19.13 7.07 25.56
C ASP A 119 18.31 5.99 26.29
N GLN A 120 18.11 6.16 27.61
CA GLN A 120 17.33 5.24 28.45
C GLN A 120 15.82 5.22 28.15
N PHE A 121 15.32 6.22 27.42
CA PHE A 121 13.92 6.36 27.04
C PHE A 121 13.67 5.98 25.57
N LEU A 122 14.72 5.65 24.82
CA LEU A 122 14.69 5.38 23.39
C LEU A 122 14.90 3.89 23.09
N GLY A 123 13.98 3.30 22.34
CA GLY A 123 14.10 1.93 21.84
C GLY A 123 15.09 1.84 20.69
N PRO A 124 15.98 0.83 20.63
CA PRO A 124 16.85 0.64 19.47
C PRO A 124 16.05 0.17 18.25
N TYR A 125 16.39 0.67 17.07
CA TYR A 125 15.79 0.19 15.82
C TYR A 125 16.03 -1.32 15.60
N PRO A 126 15.03 -2.09 15.17
CA PRO A 126 15.12 -3.55 15.00
C PRO A 126 15.82 -3.94 13.68
N TYR A 127 17.15 -3.96 13.69
CA TYR A 127 17.96 -4.30 12.51
C TYR A 127 17.72 -5.71 11.94
N ALA A 128 17.11 -6.63 12.70
CA ALA A 128 16.77 -7.97 12.22
C ALA A 128 15.82 -7.96 11.01
N THR A 129 14.95 -6.94 10.89
CA THR A 129 13.99 -6.80 9.79
C THR A 129 14.40 -5.75 8.77
N LEU A 130 15.58 -5.13 8.89
CA LEU A 130 16.00 -4.05 8.00
C LEU A 130 16.07 -4.49 6.53
N LYS A 131 16.65 -5.66 6.25
CA LYS A 131 16.73 -6.19 4.88
C LYS A 131 15.35 -6.35 4.24
N LYS A 132 14.39 -6.79 5.04
CA LYS A 132 13.00 -6.95 4.63
C LYS A 132 12.36 -5.60 4.35
N TRP A 133 12.53 -4.61 5.23
CA TRP A 133 12.08 -3.24 4.97
C TRP A 133 12.63 -2.69 3.65
N ILE A 134 13.96 -2.75 3.45
CA ILE A 134 14.61 -2.28 2.23
C ILE A 134 14.04 -2.97 0.99
N SER A 135 13.78 -4.27 1.05
CA SER A 135 13.23 -5.02 -0.10
C SER A 135 11.83 -4.58 -0.53
N LEU A 136 11.11 -3.86 0.34
CA LEU A 136 9.77 -3.37 0.08
C LEU A 136 9.69 -1.87 -0.19
N THR A 137 10.79 -1.14 0.03
CA THR A 137 10.85 0.31 -0.15
C THR A 137 11.99 0.78 -1.04
N ASN A 138 12.75 -0.12 -1.67
CA ASN A 138 13.90 0.24 -2.50
C ASN A 138 13.59 1.07 -3.76
N PHE A 139 12.33 1.17 -4.19
CA PHE A 139 11.88 2.09 -5.25
C PHE A 139 11.11 3.30 -4.71
N VAL A 140 10.82 3.35 -3.41
CA VAL A 140 10.20 4.52 -2.78
C VAL A 140 11.31 5.54 -2.56
N SER A 141 11.33 6.60 -3.37
CA SER A 141 12.22 7.75 -3.17
C SER A 141 11.55 8.80 -2.28
N GLU A 142 12.33 9.74 -1.73
CA GLU A 142 11.76 10.86 -0.97
C GLU A 142 10.78 11.68 -1.82
N ALA A 143 11.10 11.89 -3.10
CA ALA A 143 10.20 12.56 -4.03
C ALA A 143 8.90 11.77 -4.27
N THR A 144 9.00 10.43 -4.40
CA THR A 144 7.83 9.55 -4.53
C THR A 144 6.96 9.61 -3.27
N MET A 145 7.58 9.50 -2.09
CA MET A 145 6.90 9.58 -0.80
C MET A 145 6.19 10.92 -0.62
N GLU A 146 6.89 12.05 -0.84
CA GLU A 146 6.30 13.39 -0.73
C GLU A 146 5.18 13.60 -1.76
N LYS A 147 5.29 13.05 -2.96
CA LYS A 147 4.21 13.13 -3.97
C LYS A 147 2.96 12.38 -3.52
N LEU A 148 3.11 11.17 -2.98
CA LEU A 148 2.00 10.25 -2.71
C LEU A 148 1.34 10.45 -1.34
N GLN A 149 2.10 10.81 -0.31
CA GLN A 149 1.54 10.97 1.03
C GLN A 149 0.47 12.08 1.07
N PRO A 150 -0.53 12.02 1.97
CA PRO A 150 -1.52 13.09 2.10
C PRO A 150 -0.88 14.46 2.43
N GLU A 151 -1.59 15.58 2.17
CA GLU A 151 -1.08 16.92 2.54
C GLU A 151 -0.92 17.06 4.06
N SER A 152 -1.83 16.45 4.81
CA SER A 152 -1.74 16.31 6.26
C SER A 152 -0.59 15.40 6.72
N ARG A 153 -0.01 14.61 5.81
CA ARG A 153 0.98 13.53 6.04
C ARG A 153 0.49 12.37 6.91
N GLN A 154 -0.74 12.46 7.43
CA GLN A 154 -1.38 11.41 8.21
C GLN A 154 -2.06 10.43 7.25
N ILE A 155 -1.76 9.15 7.42
CA ILE A 155 -2.40 8.04 6.74
C ILE A 155 -3.23 7.30 7.79
N CYS A 156 -4.54 7.17 7.54
CA CYS A 156 -5.46 6.46 8.43
C CYS A 156 -5.95 5.18 7.74
N ALA A 157 -6.17 4.12 8.52
CA ALA A 157 -6.75 2.87 8.05
C ALA A 157 -8.13 3.03 7.39
N PHE A 158 -8.86 4.11 7.71
CA PHE A 158 -10.11 4.47 7.04
C PHE A 158 -10.05 5.89 6.46
N SER A 159 -10.89 6.12 5.45
CA SER A 159 -11.00 7.43 4.79
C SER A 159 -11.76 8.42 5.68
N ASP A 160 -11.15 9.58 5.96
CA ASP A 160 -11.85 10.69 6.62
C ASP A 160 -12.81 11.32 5.61
N VAL A 161 -14.10 11.04 5.78
CA VAL A 161 -15.14 11.48 4.86
C VAL A 161 -16.08 12.50 5.49
N LEU A 162 -16.41 13.51 4.69
CA LEU A 162 -17.35 14.56 5.04
C LEU A 162 -18.60 14.45 4.16
N PRO A 163 -19.80 14.69 4.72
CA PRO A 163 -21.00 14.74 3.90
C PRO A 163 -20.92 15.92 2.92
N VAL A 164 -21.28 15.68 1.66
CA VAL A 164 -21.37 16.73 0.63
C VAL A 164 -22.41 17.78 1.05
N LEU A 165 -23.53 17.31 1.62
CA LEU A 165 -24.61 18.12 2.17
C LEU A 165 -24.60 18.00 3.69
N SER A 166 -24.29 19.09 4.39
CA SER A 166 -24.26 19.12 5.85
C SER A 166 -25.68 19.07 6.42
N MET A 167 -26.13 17.86 6.77
CA MET A 167 -27.44 17.60 7.38
C MET A 167 -27.24 17.10 8.81
N LYS A 168 -27.14 18.03 9.77
CA LYS A 168 -26.93 17.68 11.19
C LYS A 168 -28.21 17.26 11.88
N HIS A 169 -29.36 17.72 11.38
CA HIS A 169 -30.66 17.49 11.99
C HIS A 169 -31.68 16.92 11.00
N THR A 170 -32.66 16.17 11.49
CA THR A 170 -33.73 15.59 10.67
C THR A 170 -34.51 16.65 9.88
N LYS A 171 -34.67 17.86 10.43
CA LYS A 171 -35.30 19.01 9.76
C LYS A 171 -34.57 19.45 8.49
N ASP A 172 -33.25 19.27 8.44
CA ASP A 172 -32.42 19.69 7.29
C ASP A 172 -32.74 18.82 6.06
N ARG A 173 -33.16 17.56 6.28
CA ARG A 173 -33.61 16.64 5.23
C ARG A 173 -34.91 17.12 4.57
N VAL A 174 -35.85 17.62 5.36
CA VAL A 174 -37.13 18.17 4.86
C VAL A 174 -36.86 19.38 3.96
N GLY A 175 -35.94 20.26 4.37
CA GLY A 175 -35.54 21.42 3.55
C GLY A 175 -34.84 21.06 2.23
N GLN A 176 -34.30 19.85 2.12
CA GLN A 176 -33.65 19.34 0.91
C GLN A 176 -34.55 18.39 0.09
N ASN A 177 -35.84 18.32 0.40
CA ASN A 177 -36.80 17.39 -0.23
C ASN A 177 -36.38 15.91 -0.12
N LEU A 178 -35.62 15.54 0.90
CA LEU A 178 -35.19 14.18 1.14
C LEU A 178 -36.18 13.42 2.04
N PRO A 179 -36.40 12.12 1.81
CA PRO A 179 -37.25 11.31 2.67
C PRO A 179 -36.79 11.33 4.13
N LEU A 180 -37.76 11.35 5.05
CA LEU A 180 -37.52 11.24 6.48
C LEU A 180 -36.81 9.92 6.82
N CYS A 181 -35.96 9.96 7.83
CA CYS A 181 -35.34 8.76 8.37
C CYS A 181 -36.44 7.86 8.96
N GLY A 182 -36.50 6.59 8.54
CA GLY A 182 -37.49 5.61 9.02
C GLY A 182 -38.62 5.26 8.04
N THR A 183 -38.73 5.91 6.88
CA THR A 183 -39.60 5.44 5.80
C THR A 183 -38.96 4.23 5.12
N GLU A 184 -39.68 3.12 4.97
CA GLU A 184 -39.17 1.97 4.21
C GLU A 184 -38.80 2.37 2.77
N CYS A 185 -37.71 1.80 2.28
CA CYS A 185 -37.30 1.93 0.88
C CYS A 185 -38.13 0.94 0.06
N LYS A 186 -38.71 1.40 -1.05
CA LYS A 186 -39.48 0.55 -1.96
C LYS A 186 -38.57 -0.25 -2.90
N SER A 187 -37.31 0.17 -3.05
CA SER A 187 -36.29 -0.53 -3.82
C SER A 187 -34.88 -0.30 -3.26
N TYR A 188 -33.93 -1.15 -3.67
CA TYR A 188 -32.52 -1.00 -3.34
C TYR A 188 -31.92 0.30 -3.92
N GLN A 189 -32.25 0.64 -5.16
CA GLN A 189 -31.81 1.90 -5.80
C GLN A 189 -32.30 3.12 -5.03
N GLU A 190 -33.54 3.10 -4.55
CA GLU A 190 -34.05 4.16 -3.69
C GLU A 190 -33.29 4.23 -2.36
N GLY A 191 -32.96 3.08 -1.77
CA GLY A 191 -32.12 3.01 -0.57
C GLY A 191 -30.76 3.66 -0.77
N LEU A 192 -30.06 3.32 -1.86
CA LEU A 192 -28.77 3.93 -2.21
C LEU A 192 -28.89 5.44 -2.44
N ALA A 193 -29.91 5.89 -3.17
CA ALA A 193 -30.14 7.31 -3.43
C ALA A 193 -30.48 8.13 -2.17
N ARG A 194 -30.93 7.48 -1.09
CA ARG A 194 -31.24 8.12 0.20
C ARG A 194 -30.03 8.24 1.14
N LEU A 195 -28.95 7.49 0.88
CA LEU A 195 -27.72 7.57 1.67
C LEU A 195 -27.06 8.94 1.49
N PRO A 196 -26.48 9.52 2.56
CA PRO A 196 -25.69 10.74 2.42
C PRO A 196 -24.54 10.51 1.45
N GLU A 197 -24.39 11.40 0.48
CA GLU A 197 -23.20 11.43 -0.35
C GLU A 197 -22.02 11.93 0.50
N MET A 198 -20.97 11.12 0.57
CA MET A 198 -19.78 11.39 1.36
C MET A 198 -18.61 11.63 0.42
N LYS A 199 -17.78 12.64 0.70
CA LYS A 199 -16.54 12.91 -0.02
C LYS A 199 -15.35 12.87 0.94
N PRO A 200 -14.18 12.39 0.51
CA PRO A 200 -12.96 12.50 1.30
C PRO A 200 -12.68 13.95 1.71
N ARG A 201 -12.18 14.15 2.93
CA ARG A 201 -11.69 15.45 3.38
C ARG A 201 -10.40 15.77 2.63
N ALA A 202 -10.40 16.90 1.94
CA ALA A 202 -9.22 17.39 1.22
C ALA A 202 -7.98 17.43 2.12
N GLY A 203 -6.86 16.92 1.59
CA GLY A 203 -5.58 16.83 2.27
C GLY A 203 -5.40 15.59 3.16
N THR A 204 -6.39 14.71 3.25
CA THR A 204 -6.29 13.41 3.97
C THR A 204 -6.16 12.21 3.04
N GLU A 205 -6.52 12.39 1.77
CA GLU A 205 -6.41 11.37 0.74
C GLU A 205 -4.95 11.08 0.38
N ILE A 206 -4.64 9.79 0.18
CA ILE A 206 -3.38 9.39 -0.45
C ILE A 206 -3.45 9.80 -1.93
N ARG A 207 -2.43 10.52 -2.40
CA ARG A 207 -2.39 11.12 -3.74
C ARG A 207 -1.87 10.14 -4.79
N PHE A 208 -2.49 8.97 -4.87
CA PHE A 208 -2.20 7.97 -5.89
C PHE A 208 -2.42 8.53 -7.30
N SER A 209 -1.71 7.95 -8.28
CA SER A 209 -1.93 8.28 -9.67
C SER A 209 -3.30 7.80 -10.14
N GLU A 210 -4.02 8.66 -10.86
CA GLU A 210 -5.29 8.29 -11.48
C GLU A 210 -5.06 7.23 -12.56
N LEU A 211 -5.57 6.03 -12.33
CA LEU A 211 -5.55 4.96 -13.32
C LEU A 211 -6.68 5.16 -14.34
N PRO A 212 -6.42 4.98 -15.65
CA PRO A 212 -7.42 5.16 -16.70
C PRO A 212 -8.68 4.35 -16.43
N THR A 213 -9.86 4.93 -16.66
CA THR A 213 -11.13 4.20 -16.71
C THR A 213 -11.39 3.66 -18.11
N GLN A 214 -10.94 4.37 -19.14
CA GLN A 214 -10.99 3.94 -20.53
C GLN A 214 -9.62 3.38 -20.95
N MET A 215 -9.59 2.10 -21.31
CA MET A 215 -8.36 1.37 -21.64
C MET A 215 -7.91 1.54 -23.11
N PHE A 216 -8.65 2.32 -23.90
CA PHE A 216 -8.46 2.47 -25.34
C PHE A 216 -8.57 3.95 -25.77
N PRO A 217 -8.01 4.33 -26.93
CA PRO A 217 -8.10 5.69 -27.45
C PRO A 217 -9.54 6.17 -27.67
N ALA A 218 -9.77 7.48 -27.55
CA ALA A 218 -11.06 8.07 -27.90
C ALA A 218 -11.36 7.86 -29.40
N GLY A 219 -12.57 7.39 -29.71
CA GLY A 219 -12.98 7.09 -31.09
C GLY A 219 -12.48 5.74 -31.64
N ALA A 220 -11.96 4.86 -30.77
CA ALA A 220 -11.53 3.52 -31.17
C ALA A 220 -12.65 2.71 -31.82
N THR A 221 -12.30 2.01 -32.89
CA THR A 221 -13.18 1.02 -33.53
C THR A 221 -13.41 -0.19 -32.61
N PRO A 222 -14.48 -0.99 -32.80
CA PRO A 222 -14.71 -2.19 -31.98
C PRO A 222 -13.53 -3.18 -31.94
N ALA A 223 -12.79 -3.30 -33.06
CA ALA A 223 -11.59 -4.11 -33.14
C ALA A 223 -10.45 -3.54 -32.27
N GLU A 224 -10.26 -2.22 -32.29
CA GLU A 224 -9.26 -1.55 -31.44
C GLU A 224 -9.63 -1.60 -29.96
N ILE A 225 -10.91 -1.45 -29.62
CA ILE A 225 -11.42 -1.60 -28.25
C ILE A 225 -11.08 -3.01 -27.73
N THR A 226 -11.36 -4.04 -28.53
CA THR A 226 -11.04 -5.43 -28.17
C THR A 226 -9.54 -5.62 -27.99
N ARG A 227 -8.72 -5.13 -28.94
CA ARG A 227 -7.25 -5.20 -28.86
C ARG A 227 -6.71 -4.57 -27.57
N HIS A 228 -7.13 -3.35 -27.26
CA HIS A 228 -6.68 -2.60 -26.09
C HIS A 228 -7.28 -3.10 -24.76
N SER A 229 -8.34 -3.90 -24.79
CA SER A 229 -8.91 -4.56 -23.61
C SER A 229 -8.22 -5.89 -23.31
N MET A 230 -7.68 -6.56 -24.33
CA MET A 230 -6.84 -7.76 -24.17
C MET A 230 -5.42 -7.39 -23.71
N ASP A 231 -4.83 -6.33 -24.27
CA ASP A 231 -3.52 -5.80 -23.90
C ASP A 231 -3.64 -4.35 -23.39
N LEU A 232 -3.43 -4.18 -22.07
CA LEU A 232 -3.53 -2.89 -21.39
C LEU A 232 -2.31 -1.99 -21.61
N SER A 233 -1.37 -2.37 -22.47
CA SER A 233 -0.14 -1.59 -22.73
C SER A 233 -0.41 -0.15 -23.12
N TYR A 234 -1.49 0.14 -23.86
CA TYR A 234 -1.88 1.53 -24.17
C TYR A 234 -2.23 2.34 -22.91
N ALA A 235 -3.02 1.74 -22.02
CA ALA A 235 -3.43 2.38 -20.77
C ALA A 235 -2.21 2.58 -19.85
N LEU A 236 -1.33 1.58 -19.76
CA LEU A 236 -0.09 1.67 -18.98
C LEU A 236 0.81 2.78 -19.53
N GLU A 237 1.04 2.83 -20.84
CA GLU A 237 1.83 3.90 -21.47
C GLU A 237 1.24 5.29 -21.20
N THR A 238 -0.09 5.42 -21.18
CA THR A 238 -0.75 6.67 -20.82
C THR A 238 -0.43 7.09 -19.39
N VAL A 239 -0.45 6.16 -18.44
CA VAL A 239 -0.05 6.42 -17.04
C VAL A 239 1.43 6.79 -16.95
N LEU A 240 2.31 6.01 -17.58
CA LEU A 240 3.76 6.24 -17.54
C LEU A 240 4.12 7.62 -18.10
N ASN A 241 3.57 7.97 -19.27
CA ASN A 241 3.87 9.25 -19.92
C ASN A 241 3.29 10.46 -19.15
N LYS A 242 2.11 10.31 -18.52
CA LYS A 242 1.46 11.40 -17.77
C LYS A 242 2.09 11.59 -16.38
N GLN A 243 2.33 10.51 -15.66
CA GLN A 243 2.64 10.54 -14.23
C GLN A 243 4.13 10.33 -13.91
N PHE A 244 4.87 9.69 -14.82
CA PHE A 244 6.27 9.28 -14.63
C PHE A 244 7.14 9.60 -15.86
N PRO A 245 7.14 10.85 -16.36
CA PRO A 245 7.80 11.20 -17.63
C PRO A 245 9.32 11.04 -17.61
N SER A 246 9.95 11.13 -16.43
CA SER A 246 11.40 11.03 -16.28
C SER A 246 11.90 9.58 -16.26
N SER A 247 11.15 8.68 -15.62
CA SER A 247 11.55 7.30 -15.40
C SER A 247 10.33 6.41 -15.24
N PRO A 248 10.07 5.50 -16.19
CA PRO A 248 9.01 4.50 -16.06
C PRO A 248 9.15 3.60 -14.84
N GLN A 249 10.36 3.47 -14.26
CA GLN A 249 10.61 2.68 -13.05
C GLN A 249 9.90 3.25 -11.83
N ASP A 250 9.59 4.55 -11.82
CA ASP A 250 9.07 5.25 -10.64
C ASP A 250 7.65 4.79 -10.29
N VAL A 251 6.92 4.18 -11.24
CA VAL A 251 5.64 3.51 -10.99
C VAL A 251 5.79 2.38 -9.97
N LEU A 252 6.96 1.75 -9.89
CA LEU A 252 7.25 0.69 -8.92
C LEU A 252 7.36 1.26 -7.50
N GLY A 253 7.78 2.52 -7.36
CA GLY A 253 7.77 3.23 -6.09
C GLY A 253 6.34 3.47 -5.60
N GLU A 254 5.43 3.84 -6.49
CA GLU A 254 4.00 3.95 -6.15
C GLU A 254 3.39 2.59 -5.79
N LEU A 255 3.73 1.53 -6.53
CA LEU A 255 3.31 0.16 -6.19
C LEU A 255 3.79 -0.28 -4.80
N GLN A 256 5.05 -0.01 -4.46
CA GLN A 256 5.62 -0.31 -3.14
C GLN A 256 4.99 0.54 -2.02
N PHE A 257 4.80 1.83 -2.27
CA PHE A 257 4.14 2.73 -1.31
C PHE A 257 2.71 2.26 -1.00
N ALA A 258 1.93 1.92 -2.03
CA ALA A 258 0.58 1.38 -1.87
C ALA A 258 0.60 0.08 -1.05
N PHE A 259 1.53 -0.82 -1.33
CA PHE A 259 1.68 -2.07 -0.58
C PHE A 259 2.01 -1.84 0.90
N VAL A 260 2.90 -0.90 1.21
CA VAL A 260 3.25 -0.56 2.61
C VAL A 260 2.04 0.03 3.35
N CYS A 261 1.32 0.97 2.73
CA CYS A 261 0.11 1.55 3.31
C CYS A 261 -0.98 0.50 3.55
N PHE A 262 -1.14 -0.43 2.61
CA PHE A 262 -2.03 -1.57 2.76
C PHE A 262 -1.61 -2.47 3.92
N LEU A 263 -0.40 -3.03 3.87
CA LEU A 263 0.02 -4.11 4.78
C LEU A 263 0.30 -3.62 6.20
N LEU A 264 0.96 -2.47 6.33
CA LEU A 264 1.37 -1.94 7.64
C LEU A 264 0.39 -0.88 8.15
N GLY A 265 -0.19 -0.08 7.26
CA GLY A 265 -1.16 0.96 7.60
C GLY A 265 -2.61 0.48 7.68
N ASN A 266 -2.90 -0.77 7.29
CA ASN A 266 -4.25 -1.34 7.20
C ASN A 266 -5.20 -0.50 6.33
N VAL A 267 -4.66 0.17 5.30
CA VAL A 267 -5.45 1.06 4.43
C VAL A 267 -6.05 0.26 3.28
N TYR A 268 -7.38 0.10 3.28
CA TYR A 268 -8.07 -0.65 2.24
C TYR A 268 -8.00 0.01 0.84
N GLU A 269 -8.06 1.35 0.77
CA GLU A 269 -7.92 2.05 -0.52
C GLU A 269 -6.54 1.80 -1.16
N ALA A 270 -5.48 1.70 -0.36
CA ALA A 270 -4.14 1.38 -0.83
C ALA A 270 -4.04 -0.05 -1.36
N PHE A 271 -4.81 -0.98 -0.79
CA PHE A 271 -4.93 -2.34 -1.30
C PHE A 271 -5.61 -2.37 -2.68
N GLU A 272 -6.75 -1.70 -2.82
CA GLU A 272 -7.45 -1.62 -4.11
C GLU A 272 -6.62 -0.91 -5.18
N HIS A 273 -5.86 0.13 -4.81
CA HIS A 273 -4.92 0.76 -5.73
C HIS A 273 -3.78 -0.18 -6.13
N TRP A 274 -3.15 -0.86 -5.17
CA TRP A 274 -2.11 -1.86 -5.44
C TRP A 274 -2.62 -2.95 -6.40
N LYS A 275 -3.84 -3.45 -6.19
CA LYS A 275 -4.51 -4.42 -7.09
C LYS A 275 -4.64 -3.88 -8.51
N ARG A 276 -5.22 -2.69 -8.67
CA ARG A 276 -5.49 -2.10 -9.98
C ARG A 276 -4.21 -1.79 -10.74
N LEU A 277 -3.19 -1.26 -10.05
CA LEU A 277 -1.89 -0.97 -10.64
C LEU A 277 -1.15 -2.25 -11.03
N LEU A 278 -1.19 -3.28 -10.17
CA LEU A 278 -0.62 -4.59 -10.48
C LEU A 278 -1.29 -5.22 -11.70
N ASN A 279 -2.62 -5.20 -11.77
CA ASN A 279 -3.36 -5.71 -12.93
C ASN A 279 -3.01 -4.96 -14.22
N LEU A 280 -2.87 -3.64 -14.15
CA LEU A 280 -2.44 -2.82 -15.29
C LEU A 280 -1.04 -3.23 -15.79
N LEU A 281 -0.08 -3.41 -14.88
CA LEU A 281 1.26 -3.87 -15.22
C LEU A 281 1.24 -5.28 -15.80
N CYS A 282 0.58 -6.23 -15.13
CA CYS A 282 0.60 -7.64 -15.50
C CYS A 282 -0.09 -7.95 -16.83
N ARG A 283 -1.11 -7.16 -17.22
CA ARG A 283 -1.86 -7.35 -18.48
C ARG A 283 -1.36 -6.47 -19.64
N SER A 284 -0.14 -5.95 -19.55
CA SER A 284 0.45 -5.08 -20.57
C SER A 284 1.58 -5.78 -21.33
N GLU A 285 1.22 -6.68 -22.27
CA GLU A 285 2.17 -7.54 -22.99
C GLU A 285 3.16 -6.75 -23.86
N ALA A 286 2.69 -5.84 -24.72
CA ALA A 286 3.59 -5.04 -25.54
C ALA A 286 4.55 -4.17 -24.70
N ALA A 287 4.11 -3.71 -23.53
CA ALA A 287 4.96 -2.99 -22.59
C ALA A 287 6.06 -3.87 -21.98
N MET A 288 5.87 -5.20 -21.85
CA MET A 288 6.93 -6.11 -21.38
C MET A 288 8.11 -6.16 -22.32
N VAL A 289 7.85 -6.09 -23.63
CA VAL A 289 8.89 -6.05 -24.66
C VAL A 289 9.63 -4.70 -24.60
N LYS A 290 8.89 -3.60 -24.47
CA LYS A 290 9.46 -2.24 -24.47
C LYS A 290 10.21 -1.89 -23.18
N HIS A 291 9.71 -2.32 -22.02
CA HIS A 291 10.21 -1.94 -20.69
C HIS A 291 10.73 -3.13 -19.89
N HIS A 292 11.51 -4.02 -20.50
CA HIS A 292 11.95 -5.28 -19.87
C HIS A 292 12.56 -5.10 -18.45
N THR A 293 13.36 -4.05 -18.22
CA THR A 293 13.93 -3.75 -16.89
C THR A 293 12.85 -3.47 -15.83
N LEU A 294 11.75 -2.81 -16.20
CA LEU A 294 10.61 -2.54 -15.30
C LEU A 294 10.04 -3.85 -14.77
N TYR A 295 9.84 -4.81 -15.66
CA TYR A 295 9.26 -6.11 -15.32
C TYR A 295 10.23 -7.03 -14.57
N ILE A 296 11.53 -6.95 -14.86
CA ILE A 296 12.56 -7.62 -14.06
C ILE A 296 12.50 -7.13 -12.60
N ASN A 297 12.34 -5.83 -12.40
CA ASN A 297 12.21 -5.23 -11.08
C ASN A 297 10.86 -5.54 -10.43
N LEU A 298 9.77 -5.52 -11.20
CA LEU A 298 8.44 -5.94 -10.73
C LEU A 298 8.46 -7.36 -10.16
N ILE A 299 9.10 -8.32 -10.85
CA ILE A 299 9.23 -9.69 -10.33
C ILE A 299 10.00 -9.70 -8.99
N SER A 300 11.08 -8.92 -8.87
CA SER A 300 11.79 -8.80 -7.58
C SER A 300 10.88 -8.25 -6.49
N ILE A 301 10.08 -7.23 -6.78
CA ILE A 301 9.18 -6.60 -5.81
C ILE A 301 8.12 -7.61 -5.38
N LEU A 302 7.44 -8.25 -6.33
CA LEU A 302 6.39 -9.23 -6.05
C LEU A 302 6.91 -10.43 -5.27
N TYR A 303 8.13 -10.89 -5.54
CA TYR A 303 8.76 -11.95 -4.76
C TYR A 303 8.84 -11.61 -3.27
N HIS A 304 9.24 -10.38 -2.93
CA HIS A 304 9.32 -9.95 -1.54
C HIS A 304 7.93 -9.65 -0.97
N GLN A 305 7.08 -8.89 -1.68
CA GLN A 305 5.73 -8.53 -1.24
C GLN A 305 4.86 -9.76 -0.93
N LEU A 306 4.78 -10.72 -1.86
CA LEU A 306 4.01 -11.96 -1.64
C LEU A 306 4.64 -12.83 -0.55
N GLY A 307 5.93 -12.64 -0.25
CA GLY A 307 6.59 -13.27 0.88
C GLY A 307 6.06 -12.83 2.24
N GLU A 308 5.50 -11.63 2.31
CA GLU A 308 5.04 -10.99 3.54
C GLU A 308 3.56 -11.15 3.84
N ILE A 309 2.79 -11.54 2.83
CA ILE A 309 1.37 -11.79 2.99
C ILE A 309 1.20 -13.18 3.63
N PRO A 310 0.49 -13.28 4.77
CA PRO A 310 0.16 -14.56 5.38
C PRO A 310 -0.61 -15.48 4.42
N ALA A 311 -0.38 -16.81 4.50
CA ALA A 311 -0.95 -17.76 3.55
C ALA A 311 -2.50 -17.84 3.64
N ASP A 312 -3.03 -17.67 4.85
CA ASP A 312 -4.45 -17.55 5.18
C ASP A 312 -5.08 -16.29 4.60
N PHE A 313 -4.33 -15.18 4.53
CA PHE A 313 -4.81 -13.96 3.86
C PHE A 313 -5.18 -14.27 2.39
N PHE A 314 -4.38 -15.06 1.64
CA PHE A 314 -4.73 -15.43 0.27
C PHE A 314 -5.99 -16.30 0.12
N VAL A 315 -6.42 -16.96 1.20
CA VAL A 315 -7.67 -17.73 1.24
C VAL A 315 -8.85 -16.80 1.55
N ASP A 316 -8.64 -15.81 2.43
CA ASP A 316 -9.69 -14.93 2.94
C ASP A 316 -9.92 -13.63 2.15
N ILE A 317 -8.93 -13.11 1.40
CA ILE A 317 -9.02 -11.78 0.76
C ILE A 317 -10.26 -11.61 -0.13
N VAL A 318 -10.72 -12.64 -0.86
CA VAL A 318 -12.06 -12.69 -1.50
C VAL A 318 -12.39 -14.14 -1.87
N SER A 319 -13.38 -14.72 -1.22
CA SER A 319 -13.63 -16.18 -1.17
C SER A 319 -14.13 -16.84 -2.47
N GLN A 320 -14.05 -16.21 -3.65
CA GLN A 320 -14.30 -16.88 -4.95
C GLN A 320 -13.45 -16.41 -6.15
N ASP A 321 -12.51 -15.45 -5.99
CA ASP A 321 -11.63 -15.04 -7.10
C ASP A 321 -10.31 -14.50 -6.53
N ASN A 322 -9.29 -15.36 -6.42
CA ASN A 322 -7.96 -14.90 -6.07
C ASN A 322 -7.40 -14.07 -7.23
N PHE A 323 -7.64 -12.75 -7.21
CA PHE A 323 -7.22 -11.86 -8.30
C PHE A 323 -5.71 -11.98 -8.59
N LEU A 324 -4.88 -12.35 -7.61
CA LEU A 324 -3.45 -12.54 -7.82
C LEU A 324 -3.17 -13.74 -8.71
N THR A 325 -3.87 -14.86 -8.53
CA THR A 325 -3.62 -16.04 -9.38
C THR A 325 -4.00 -15.76 -10.82
N SER A 326 -5.17 -15.16 -11.07
CA SER A 326 -5.60 -14.80 -12.43
C SER A 326 -4.71 -13.71 -13.05
N THR A 327 -4.36 -12.67 -12.29
CA THR A 327 -3.46 -11.60 -12.76
C THR A 327 -2.05 -12.13 -13.09
N LEU A 328 -1.50 -12.99 -12.23
CA LEU A 328 -0.17 -13.57 -12.44
C LEU A 328 -0.17 -14.65 -13.51
N GLN A 329 -1.27 -15.38 -13.71
CA GLN A 329 -1.41 -16.31 -14.83
C GLN A 329 -1.28 -15.58 -16.17
N VAL A 330 -2.00 -14.47 -16.35
CA VAL A 330 -1.88 -13.62 -17.55
C VAL A 330 -0.47 -13.03 -17.65
N PHE A 331 0.12 -12.61 -16.53
CA PHE A 331 1.50 -12.15 -16.53
C PHE A 331 2.49 -13.21 -17.05
N PHE A 332 2.38 -14.45 -16.58
CA PHE A 332 3.30 -15.51 -16.99
C PHE A 332 3.07 -15.96 -18.42
N SER A 333 1.83 -16.00 -18.91
CA SER A 333 1.56 -16.35 -20.31
C SER A 333 2.22 -15.34 -21.29
N SER A 334 2.17 -14.05 -20.97
CA SER A 334 2.85 -13.01 -21.75
C SER A 334 4.37 -12.97 -21.50
N ALA A 335 4.83 -13.00 -20.24
CA ALA A 335 6.24 -12.85 -19.88
C ALA A 335 7.12 -14.05 -20.30
N CYS A 336 6.53 -15.23 -20.45
CA CYS A 336 7.22 -16.43 -20.92
C CYS A 336 7.23 -16.56 -22.46
N SER A 337 6.64 -15.59 -23.18
CA SER A 337 6.67 -15.55 -24.65
C SER A 337 8.10 -15.40 -25.20
N ILE A 338 8.31 -15.92 -26.42
CA ILE A 338 9.60 -15.83 -27.14
C ILE A 338 9.94 -14.36 -27.48
N ALA A 339 8.92 -13.51 -27.65
CA ALA A 339 9.09 -12.09 -27.97
C ALA A 339 9.72 -11.28 -26.82
N VAL A 340 9.68 -11.79 -25.59
CA VAL A 340 10.20 -11.13 -24.40
C VAL A 340 11.72 -11.38 -24.24
N ASP A 341 12.43 -10.41 -23.64
CA ASP A 341 13.85 -10.55 -23.28
C ASP A 341 14.11 -11.88 -22.55
N ALA A 342 15.15 -12.60 -22.97
CA ALA A 342 15.55 -13.88 -22.39
C ALA A 342 15.84 -13.79 -20.88
N THR A 343 16.35 -12.65 -20.41
CA THR A 343 16.63 -12.44 -18.98
C THR A 343 15.33 -12.35 -18.19
N LEU A 344 14.36 -11.57 -18.69
CA LEU A 344 13.03 -11.43 -18.09
C LEU A 344 12.29 -12.76 -18.11
N ARG A 345 12.25 -13.45 -19.26
CA ARG A 345 11.60 -14.77 -19.40
C ARG A 345 12.14 -15.78 -18.39
N LYS A 346 13.46 -15.95 -18.29
CA LYS A 346 14.09 -16.87 -17.32
C LYS A 346 13.76 -16.51 -15.86
N LYS A 347 13.60 -15.21 -15.57
CA LYS A 347 13.23 -14.74 -14.24
C LYS A 347 11.76 -15.01 -13.94
N ALA A 348 10.87 -14.80 -14.91
CA ALA A 348 9.45 -15.12 -14.83
C ALA A 348 9.22 -16.62 -14.61
N GLU A 349 9.86 -17.50 -15.39
CA GLU A 349 9.78 -18.97 -15.23
C GLU A 349 10.19 -19.41 -13.82
N LYS A 350 11.29 -18.87 -13.29
CA LYS A 350 11.74 -19.16 -11.92
C LYS A 350 10.76 -18.66 -10.87
N PHE A 351 10.17 -17.49 -11.09
CA PHE A 351 9.20 -16.90 -10.18
C PHE A 351 7.90 -17.70 -10.16
N GLN A 352 7.38 -18.08 -11.33
CA GLN A 352 6.24 -18.98 -11.48
C GLN A 352 6.47 -20.29 -10.71
N ALA A 353 7.61 -20.96 -10.94
CA ALA A 353 7.95 -22.19 -10.24
C ALA A 353 8.05 -22.01 -8.71
N HIS A 354 8.56 -20.86 -8.24
CA HIS A 354 8.60 -20.53 -6.82
C HIS A 354 7.19 -20.40 -6.22
N LEU A 355 6.31 -19.66 -6.88
CA LEU A 355 4.93 -19.45 -6.42
C LEU A 355 4.13 -20.75 -6.41
N THR A 356 4.23 -21.56 -7.47
CA THR A 356 3.60 -22.89 -7.52
C THR A 356 4.09 -23.78 -6.39
N LYS A 357 5.41 -23.78 -6.10
CA LYS A 357 5.95 -24.57 -4.99
C LYS A 357 5.53 -24.06 -3.61
N LYS A 358 5.54 -22.74 -3.39
CA LYS A 358 5.31 -22.12 -2.08
C LYS A 358 3.83 -22.08 -1.71
N PHE A 359 2.97 -21.68 -2.65
CA PHE A 359 1.54 -21.44 -2.41
C PHE A 359 0.63 -22.51 -3.01
N ARG A 360 1.19 -23.49 -3.76
CA ARG A 360 0.42 -24.52 -4.47
C ARG A 360 -0.55 -23.94 -5.51
N TRP A 361 -0.23 -22.79 -6.07
CA TRP A 361 -0.99 -22.17 -7.15
C TRP A 361 -0.67 -22.83 -8.49
N ASP A 362 -1.71 -23.11 -9.26
CA ASP A 362 -1.60 -23.57 -10.64
C ASP A 362 -1.73 -22.37 -11.59
N PHE A 363 -0.82 -22.30 -12.55
CA PHE A 363 -0.77 -21.26 -13.58
C PHE A 363 -0.79 -21.88 -15.00
N ALA A 364 -0.89 -23.21 -15.10
CA ALA A 364 -0.87 -23.94 -16.36
C ALA A 364 -2.25 -24.38 -16.82
N SER A 365 -3.22 -24.49 -15.91
CA SER A 365 -4.61 -24.78 -16.25
C SER A 365 -5.33 -23.56 -16.80
N GLU A 366 -5.95 -23.69 -17.96
CA GLU A 366 -6.92 -22.71 -18.46
C GLU A 366 -8.14 -22.72 -17.51
N PRO A 367 -8.67 -21.55 -17.12
CA PRO A 367 -9.90 -21.48 -16.33
C PRO A 367 -11.03 -22.22 -17.04
N GLU A 368 -11.86 -22.97 -16.32
CA GLU A 368 -12.99 -23.72 -16.91
C GLU A 368 -13.95 -22.82 -17.69
N ASP A 369 -14.09 -21.55 -17.30
CA ASP A 369 -14.89 -20.53 -18.01
C ASP A 369 -14.35 -20.18 -19.42
N CYS A 370 -13.08 -20.48 -19.69
CA CYS A 370 -12.44 -20.31 -20.99
C CYS A 370 -12.43 -21.62 -21.81
N ALA A 371 -12.93 -22.73 -21.25
CA ALA A 371 -12.99 -24.00 -21.97
C ALA A 371 -14.05 -23.94 -23.08
N PRO A 372 -13.78 -24.47 -24.28
CA PRO A 372 -14.79 -24.55 -25.32
C PRO A 372 -15.96 -25.40 -24.84
N VAL A 373 -17.19 -24.90 -25.04
CA VAL A 373 -18.40 -25.70 -24.78
C VAL A 373 -18.41 -26.86 -25.77
N VAL A 374 -18.14 -28.06 -25.27
CA VAL A 374 -18.20 -29.29 -26.07
C VAL A 374 -19.66 -29.61 -26.34
N VAL A 375 -20.12 -29.39 -27.57
CA VAL A 375 -21.45 -29.81 -28.03
C VAL A 375 -21.31 -31.20 -28.63
N GLU A 376 -21.88 -32.20 -27.97
CA GLU A 376 -22.01 -33.53 -28.57
C GLU A 376 -22.97 -33.45 -29.77
N LEU A 377 -22.44 -33.70 -30.97
CA LEU A 377 -23.25 -33.78 -32.17
C LEU A 377 -24.01 -35.12 -32.14
N PRO A 378 -25.32 -35.13 -32.48
CA PRO A 378 -26.08 -36.37 -32.55
C PRO A 378 -25.45 -37.33 -33.57
N GLU A 379 -25.33 -38.60 -33.20
CA GLU A 379 -24.76 -39.65 -34.05
C GLU A 379 -25.46 -39.66 -35.43
N GLY A 380 -24.70 -39.33 -36.49
CA GLY A 380 -25.19 -39.37 -37.87
C GLY A 380 -24.94 -38.13 -38.73
N ILE A 381 -24.25 -37.10 -38.26
CA ILE A 381 -23.82 -35.99 -39.11
C ILE A 381 -22.43 -36.29 -39.69
N GLU A 382 -22.40 -36.90 -40.88
CA GLU A 382 -21.20 -36.91 -41.72
C GLU A 382 -20.86 -35.46 -42.11
N THR A 383 -19.68 -35.00 -41.72
CA THR A 383 -19.12 -33.74 -42.21
C THR A 383 -18.73 -33.94 -43.67
N GLY A 384 -19.58 -33.44 -44.58
CA GLY A 384 -19.34 -33.44 -46.03
C GLY A 384 -18.22 -32.50 -46.48
#